data_AF-A0A1I4B4F2-F1
#
_entry.id   AF-A0A1I4B4F2-F1
#
_cell.length_a   1.000
_cell.length_b   1.000
_cell.length_c   1.000
_cell.angle_alpha   90.00
_cell.angle_beta   90.00
_cell.angle_gamma   90.00
#
_symmetry.space_group_name_H-M   'P 1'
#
loop_
_entity.id
_entity.type
_entity.pdbx_description
1 polymer ?
#
loop_
_entity_poly.entity_id
_entity_poly.type
_entity_poly.pdbx_seq_one_letter_code
_entity_poly.pdbx_strand_id
1 'polypeptide(L)'
;MSIRIEPLENGRLKLSGDVEDEICLSARALDEGFAIAISDGTLVQGRFDNWVDECRFSVAVDGAGIATISRAERGDVLDLAWKIEWISVAIARDMRCAKRSEAPQMQRELSFIDAGKIAA
;
A
#
# COMPACT_ATOMS: atom_id res chain seq x y z
N MET A 1 -10.78 -14.90 5.92
CA MET A 1 -10.83 -13.48 6.28
C MET A 1 -10.20 -12.71 5.15
N SER A 2 -11.04 -12.11 4.33
CA SER A 2 -10.63 -11.36 3.15
C SER A 2 -11.58 -10.20 2.92
N ILE A 3 -11.03 -9.07 2.49
CA ILE A 3 -11.80 -7.92 2.03
C ILE A 3 -11.50 -7.69 0.56
N ARG A 4 -12.55 -7.50 -0.23
CA ARG A 4 -12.49 -7.02 -1.59
C ARG A 4 -12.90 -5.56 -1.63
N ILE A 5 -12.11 -4.74 -2.34
CA ILE A 5 -12.42 -3.35 -2.63
C ILE A 5 -12.55 -3.20 -4.15
N GLU A 6 -13.72 -2.77 -4.62
CA GLU A 6 -14.00 -2.56 -6.03
C GLU A 6 -14.68 -1.22 -6.29
N PRO A 7 -14.37 -0.55 -7.42
CA PRO A 7 -15.02 0.70 -7.78
C PRO A 7 -16.49 0.48 -8.20
N LEU A 8 -17.35 1.36 -7.71
CA LEU A 8 -18.72 1.53 -8.16
C LEU A 8 -18.87 2.85 -8.93
N GLU A 9 -20.05 3.06 -9.50
CA GLU A 9 -20.41 4.33 -10.16
C GLU A 9 -20.29 5.53 -9.21
N ASN A 10 -20.06 6.70 -9.81
CA ASN A 10 -20.04 8.01 -9.13
C ASN A 10 -18.98 8.10 -8.01
N GLY A 11 -17.83 7.46 -8.20
CA GLY A 11 -16.70 7.60 -7.29
C GLY A 11 -16.92 6.94 -5.93
N ARG A 12 -17.64 5.81 -5.90
CA ARG A 12 -17.79 4.99 -4.69
C ARG A 12 -16.86 3.79 -4.74
N LEU A 13 -16.44 3.33 -3.57
CA LEU A 13 -15.72 2.08 -3.40
C LEU A 13 -16.59 1.14 -2.58
N LYS A 14 -16.86 -0.05 -3.10
CA LYS A 14 -17.53 -1.12 -2.36
C LYS A 14 -16.50 -1.96 -1.62
N LEU A 15 -16.75 -2.19 -0.34
CA LEU A 15 -16.04 -3.17 0.48
C LEU A 15 -16.95 -4.39 0.62
N SER A 16 -16.41 -5.59 0.39
CA SER A 16 -17.13 -6.85 0.55
C SER A 16 -16.26 -7.96 1.14
N GLY A 17 -16.89 -9.00 1.70
CA GLY A 17 -16.23 -10.12 2.37
C GLY A 17 -16.43 -10.08 3.88
N ASP A 18 -15.36 -9.85 4.64
CA ASP A 18 -15.45 -9.76 6.10
C ASP A 18 -16.17 -8.49 6.60
N VAL A 19 -16.18 -7.44 5.75
CA VAL A 19 -16.89 -6.17 5.97
C VAL A 19 -17.68 -5.87 4.71
N GLU A 20 -18.93 -5.47 4.87
CA GLU A 20 -19.79 -4.99 3.79
C GLU A 20 -20.09 -3.50 4.03
N ASP A 21 -19.54 -2.64 3.17
CA ASP A 21 -19.70 -1.18 3.29
C ASP A 21 -19.48 -0.47 1.94
N GLU A 22 -19.85 0.80 1.84
CA GLU A 22 -19.56 1.66 0.70
C GLU A 22 -18.91 2.97 1.15
N ILE A 23 -17.77 3.30 0.56
CA ILE A 23 -17.05 4.54 0.81
C ILE A 23 -17.28 5.49 -0.36
N CYS A 24 -17.94 6.62 -0.08
CA CYS A 24 -18.08 7.71 -1.04
C CYS A 24 -16.82 8.56 -1.07
N LEU A 25 -16.16 8.63 -2.23
CA LEU A 25 -15.02 9.51 -2.41
C LEU A 25 -15.50 10.95 -2.64
N SER A 26 -14.77 11.90 -2.06
CA SER A 26 -15.00 13.31 -2.36
C SER A 26 -14.63 13.63 -3.82
N ALA A 27 -15.23 14.67 -4.40
CA ALA A 27 -14.86 15.15 -5.74
C ALA A 27 -13.33 15.42 -5.87
N ARG A 28 -12.70 15.89 -4.79
CA ARG A 28 -11.26 16.12 -4.75
C ARG A 28 -10.44 14.83 -4.76
N ALA A 29 -10.93 13.75 -4.15
CA ALA A 29 -10.30 12.43 -4.25
C ALA A 29 -10.40 11.84 -5.66
N LEU A 30 -11.47 12.16 -6.41
CA LEU A 30 -11.61 11.73 -7.81
C LEU A 30 -10.64 12.48 -8.74
N ASP A 31 -10.42 13.78 -8.49
CA ASP A 31 -9.52 14.61 -9.29
C ASP A 31 -8.04 14.41 -8.92
N GLU A 32 -7.70 14.40 -7.63
CA GLU A 32 -6.31 14.35 -7.17
C GLU A 32 -5.82 12.92 -6.91
N GLY A 33 -6.72 11.99 -6.60
CA GLY A 33 -6.40 10.65 -6.09
C GLY A 33 -6.61 10.53 -4.58
N PHE A 34 -6.49 9.29 -4.10
CA PHE A 34 -6.73 8.92 -2.71
C PHE A 34 -5.80 7.81 -2.23
N ALA A 35 -5.66 7.69 -0.91
CA ALA A 35 -4.94 6.65 -0.23
C ALA A 35 -5.92 5.76 0.53
N ILE A 36 -5.68 4.45 0.52
CA ILE A 36 -6.34 3.46 1.37
C ILE A 36 -5.28 2.92 2.33
N ALA A 37 -5.45 3.21 3.62
CA ALA A 37 -4.63 2.65 4.68
C ALA A 37 -5.35 1.48 5.33
N ILE A 38 -4.64 0.37 5.53
CA ILE A 38 -5.18 -0.87 6.06
C ILE A 38 -4.47 -1.24 7.36
N SER A 39 -5.22 -1.83 8.31
CA SER A 39 -4.72 -2.23 9.64
C SER A 39 -3.53 -3.19 9.67
N ASP A 40 -3.24 -3.89 8.57
CA ASP A 40 -2.09 -4.78 8.44
C ASP A 40 -0.79 -4.03 8.06
N GLY A 41 -0.86 -2.71 7.87
CA GLY A 41 0.23 -1.85 7.43
C GLY A 41 0.28 -1.63 5.91
N THR A 42 -0.60 -2.27 5.14
CA THR A 42 -0.68 -2.06 3.69
C THR A 42 -1.19 -0.65 3.39
N LEU A 43 -0.57 -0.01 2.40
CA LEU A 43 -0.96 1.30 1.93
C LEU A 43 -1.10 1.28 0.40
N VAL A 44 -2.30 1.59 -0.09
CA VAL A 44 -2.64 1.57 -1.52
C VAL A 44 -2.95 2.98 -2.00
N GLN A 45 -2.38 3.39 -3.12
CA GLN A 45 -2.79 4.59 -3.84
C GLN A 45 -3.87 4.22 -4.86
N GLY A 46 -4.99 4.94 -4.81
CA GLY A 46 -6.04 4.93 -5.82
C GLY A 46 -6.09 6.22 -6.64
N ARG A 47 -6.46 6.10 -7.92
CA ARG A 47 -6.73 7.22 -8.82
C ARG A 47 -7.87 6.86 -9.77
N PHE A 48 -8.74 7.81 -10.08
CA PHE A 48 -9.71 7.67 -11.16
C PHE A 48 -9.14 8.26 -12.44
N ASP A 49 -9.25 7.51 -13.53
CA ASP A 49 -9.02 8.04 -14.87
C ASP A 49 -10.36 8.57 -15.41
N ASN A 50 -10.50 9.90 -15.37
CA ASN A 50 -11.72 10.59 -15.80
C ASN A 50 -12.00 10.47 -17.31
N TRP A 51 -11.05 10.01 -18.13
CA TRP A 51 -11.27 9.82 -19.56
C TRP A 51 -11.89 8.47 -19.90
N VAL A 52 -11.60 7.44 -19.11
CA VAL A 52 -12.12 6.08 -19.33
C VAL A 52 -13.07 5.60 -18.22
N ASP A 53 -13.33 6.44 -17.22
CA ASP A 53 -14.17 6.12 -16.04
C ASP A 53 -13.71 4.84 -15.32
N GLU A 54 -12.39 4.67 -15.19
CA GLU A 54 -11.79 3.52 -14.53
C GLU A 54 -11.04 3.93 -13.26
N CYS A 55 -11.21 3.15 -12.19
CA CYS A 55 -10.35 3.25 -11.01
C CYS A 55 -9.07 2.44 -11.20
N ARG A 56 -7.93 2.99 -10.78
CA ARG A 56 -6.63 2.33 -10.78
C ARG A 56 -6.06 2.28 -9.36
N PHE A 57 -5.51 1.14 -8.99
CA PHE A 57 -4.84 0.90 -7.71
C PHE A 57 -3.36 0.61 -7.91
N SER A 58 -2.56 1.01 -6.93
CA SER A 58 -1.17 0.60 -6.83
C SER A 58 -0.78 0.44 -5.36
N VAL A 59 -0.13 -0.67 -5.01
CA VAL A 59 0.39 -0.88 -3.66
C VAL A 59 1.64 -0.02 -3.49
N ALA A 60 1.62 0.87 -2.51
CA ALA A 60 2.74 1.76 -2.22
C ALA A 60 3.61 1.24 -1.06
N VAL A 61 2.98 0.55 -0.10
CA VAL A 61 3.64 -0.15 1.01
C VAL A 61 2.95 -1.49 1.20
N ASP A 62 3.73 -2.57 1.19
CA ASP A 62 3.26 -3.89 1.57
C ASP A 62 3.14 -3.99 3.10
N GLY A 63 1.98 -4.43 3.58
CA GLY A 63 1.74 -4.79 4.97
C GLY A 63 2.02 -6.27 5.25
N ALA A 64 1.48 -6.76 6.35
CA ALA A 64 1.57 -8.18 6.73
C ALA A 64 0.66 -9.09 5.89
N GLY A 65 -0.43 -8.54 5.33
CA GLY A 65 -1.37 -9.26 4.49
C GLY A 65 -0.94 -9.39 3.04
N ILE A 66 -1.63 -10.25 2.29
CA ILE A 66 -1.45 -10.36 0.84
C ILE A 66 -2.44 -9.41 0.16
N ALA A 67 -1.91 -8.41 -0.56
CA ALA A 67 -2.68 -7.52 -1.42
C ALA A 67 -2.52 -7.93 -2.89
N THR A 68 -3.63 -8.19 -3.57
CA THR A 68 -3.66 -8.54 -5.00
C THR A 68 -4.52 -7.54 -5.76
N ILE A 69 -4.01 -7.04 -6.87
CA ILE A 69 -4.76 -6.16 -7.78
C ILE A 69 -5.07 -6.94 -9.06
N SER A 70 -6.34 -6.98 -9.43
CA SER A 70 -6.84 -7.59 -10.66
C SER A 70 -7.66 -6.59 -11.47
N ARG A 71 -8.00 -6.94 -12.72
CA ARG A 71 -8.76 -6.08 -13.65
C ARG A 71 -10.20 -6.55 -13.80
N ALA A 72 -11.13 -5.60 -13.71
CA ALA A 72 -12.55 -5.77 -13.96
C ALA A 72 -13.08 -4.65 -14.87
N GLU A 73 -14.39 -4.64 -15.13
CA GLU A 73 -15.05 -3.71 -16.06
C GLU A 73 -14.84 -2.24 -15.70
N ARG A 74 -14.91 -1.88 -14.41
CA ARG A 74 -14.77 -0.48 -13.91
C ARG A 74 -13.38 -0.13 -13.41
N GLY A 75 -12.40 -0.95 -13.76
CA GLY A 75 -11.02 -0.73 -13.41
C GLY A 75 -10.45 -1.82 -12.50
N ASP A 76 -9.58 -1.43 -11.59
CA ASP A 76 -8.86 -2.34 -10.72
C ASP A 76 -9.75 -2.80 -9.55
N VAL A 77 -9.61 -4.07 -9.18
CA VAL A 77 -10.19 -4.67 -7.97
C VAL A 77 -9.03 -5.06 -7.05
N LEU A 78 -9.13 -4.65 -5.78
CA LEU A 78 -8.14 -4.96 -4.75
C LEU A 78 -8.69 -6.05 -3.82
N ASP A 79 -8.03 -7.20 -3.80
CA ASP A 79 -8.32 -8.28 -2.86
C ASP A 79 -7.24 -8.29 -1.75
N LEU A 80 -7.69 -8.28 -0.50
CA LEU A 80 -6.85 -8.29 0.70
C LEU A 80 -7.09 -9.58 1.48
N ALA A 81 -6.06 -10.41 1.63
CA ALA A 81 -6.14 -11.65 2.38
C ALA A 81 -5.41 -11.52 3.72
N TRP A 82 -6.12 -10.97 4.72
CA TRP A 82 -5.67 -10.87 6.11
C TRP A 82 -6.86 -10.58 7.03
N LYS A 83 -6.67 -10.68 8.35
CA LYS A 83 -7.65 -10.18 9.32
C LYS A 83 -7.58 -8.65 9.35
N ILE A 84 -8.53 -7.99 8.70
CA ILE A 84 -8.59 -6.54 8.65
C ILE A 84 -9.46 -6.02 9.80
N GLU A 85 -8.92 -5.13 10.63
CA GLU A 85 -9.64 -4.53 11.76
C GLU A 85 -10.16 -3.12 11.44
N TRP A 86 -9.49 -2.41 10.53
CA TRP A 86 -9.93 -1.12 10.04
C TRP A 86 -9.36 -0.83 8.65
N ILE A 87 -10.09 0.00 7.91
CA ILE A 87 -9.70 0.61 6.64
C ILE A 87 -9.96 2.12 6.77
N SER A 88 -9.05 2.95 6.29
CA SER A 88 -9.21 4.40 6.22
C SER A 88 -8.91 4.92 4.82
N VAL A 89 -9.73 5.82 4.33
CA VAL A 89 -9.56 6.44 3.00
C VAL A 89 -9.39 7.95 3.16
N ALA A 90 -8.36 8.49 2.50
CA ALA A 90 -8.03 9.91 2.55
C ALA A 90 -7.67 10.45 1.16
N ILE A 91 -7.86 11.75 0.93
CA ILE A 91 -7.41 12.42 -0.30
C ILE A 91 -5.87 12.41 -0.32
N ALA A 92 -5.28 11.95 -1.42
CA ALA A 92 -3.83 11.86 -1.57
C ALA A 92 -3.42 11.96 -3.05
N ARG A 93 -2.76 13.06 -3.40
CA ARG A 93 -2.27 13.30 -4.76
C ARG A 93 -0.98 12.55 -5.08
N ASP A 94 0.01 12.74 -4.22
CA ASP A 94 1.35 12.18 -4.35
C ASP A 94 1.76 11.55 -3.02
N MET A 95 1.25 10.36 -2.76
CA MET A 95 1.51 9.67 -1.51
C MET A 95 3.00 9.31 -1.41
N ARG A 96 3.67 9.88 -0.41
CA ARG A 96 5.09 9.65 -0.14
C ARG A 96 5.24 8.69 1.03
N CYS A 97 5.84 7.54 0.77
CA CYS A 97 6.13 6.55 1.79
C CYS A 97 7.62 6.61 2.13
N ALA A 98 7.95 7.15 3.30
CA ALA A 98 9.32 7.12 3.78
C ALA A 98 9.68 5.68 4.12
N LYS A 99 10.55 5.05 3.33
CA LYS A 99 11.11 3.74 3.67
C LYS A 99 12.15 3.95 4.76
N ARG A 100 12.11 3.11 5.80
CA ARG A 100 13.20 3.05 6.77
C ARG A 100 14.45 2.63 6.02
N SER A 101 15.45 3.51 5.90
CA SER A 101 16.79 3.06 5.50
C SER A 101 17.24 2.11 6.59
N GLU A 102 17.56 0.87 6.24
CA GLU A 102 18.44 0.07 7.10
C GLU A 102 19.70 0.93 7.28
N ALA A 103 20.05 1.24 8.54
CA ALA A 103 21.33 1.87 8.80
C ALA A 103 22.39 0.93 8.23
N PRO A 104 23.40 1.43 7.47
CA PRO A 104 24.45 0.55 6.98
C PRO A 104 25.04 -0.18 8.18
N GLN A 105 24.91 -1.50 8.20
CA GLN A 105 25.64 -2.33 9.14
C GLN A 105 27.10 -2.08 8.87
N MET A 106 27.69 -1.17 9.64
CA MET A 106 29.12 -0.92 9.65
C MET A 106 29.74 -2.19 10.22
N GLN A 107 29.98 -3.18 9.35
CA GLN A 107 30.89 -4.28 9.61
C GLN A 107 32.25 -3.64 9.87
N ARG A 108 32.51 -3.33 11.14
CA ARG A 108 33.87 -3.16 11.63
C ARG A 108 34.50 -4.54 11.54
N GLU A 109 35.07 -4.85 10.38
CA GLU A 109 36.09 -5.89 10.29
C GLU A 109 37.17 -5.53 11.31
N LEU A 110 37.18 -6.24 12.43
CA LEU A 110 38.29 -6.25 13.36
C LEU A 110 39.42 -7.00 12.66
N SER A 111 40.21 -6.29 11.85
CA SER A 111 41.50 -6.81 11.43
C SER A 111 42.39 -6.88 12.69
N PHE A 112 42.45 -8.05 13.30
CA PHE A 112 43.54 -8.38 14.21
C PHE A 112 44.81 -8.38 13.36
N ILE A 113 45.57 -7.28 13.41
CA ILE A 113 46.93 -7.27 12.88
C ILE A 113 47.72 -8.21 13.80
N ASP A 114 48.11 -9.32 13.19
CA ASP A 114 48.78 -10.45 13.81
C ASP A 114 49.97 -9.98 14.64
N ALA A 115 49.92 -10.33 15.93
CA ALA A 115 51.00 -10.12 16.85
C ALA A 115 52.09 -11.17 16.55
N GLY A 116 53.17 -10.77 15.88
CA GLY A 116 54.30 -11.67 15.76
C GLY A 116 55.36 -11.27 14.77
N LYS A 117 56.35 -10.49 15.23
CA LYS A 117 57.76 -10.82 14.97
C LYS A 117 58.65 -10.12 15.99
N ILE A 118 58.91 -10.86 17.07
CA ILE A 118 60.09 -10.72 17.91
C ILE A 118 61.18 -11.55 17.22
N ALA A 119 62.32 -10.95 16.89
CA ALA A 119 63.65 -11.55 16.66
C ALA A 119 64.45 -10.61 15.75
N ALA A 120 65.72 -10.30 15.95
CA ALA A 120 66.69 -10.45 17.04
C ALA A 120 67.81 -9.46 16.70
#